data_AF-A0A1C0V6E0-F1
#
_entry.id   AF-A0A1C0V6E0-F1
#
_cell.length_a   1.000
_cell.length_b   1.000
_cell.length_c   1.000
_cell.angle_alpha   90.00
_cell.angle_beta   90.00
_cell.angle_gamma   90.00
#
_symmetry.space_group_name_H-M   'P 1'
#
loop_
_entity.id
_entity.type
_entity.pdbx_description
1 polymer ?
#
loop_
_entity_poly.entity_id
_entity_poly.type
_entity_poly.pdbx_seq_one_letter_code
_entity_poly.pdbx_strand_id
1 'polypeptide(L)' 'MTLTEKQAFQTMVLFLEEFYQRTNSDEIGGLLSDLLMSEEGITADPAAWEDWQNCIQQIIKTEKLTSATATTNAA' A
#
# COMPACT_ATOMS: atom_id res chain seq x y z
N MET A 1 -12.27 8.94 -9.57
CA MET A 1 -12.52 8.20 -8.32
C MET A 1 -11.27 8.30 -7.48
N THR A 2 -11.40 8.67 -6.20
CA THR A 2 -10.26 8.86 -5.29
C THR A 2 -10.47 7.92 -4.10
N LEU A 3 -9.47 7.11 -3.78
CA LEU A 3 -9.50 6.20 -2.64
C LEU A 3 -8.91 6.89 -1.41
N THR A 4 -9.41 6.54 -0.22
CA THR A 4 -8.70 6.85 1.02
C THR A 4 -7.47 5.96 1.17
N GLU A 5 -6.52 6.34 2.03
CA GLU A 5 -5.32 5.54 2.31
C GLU A 5 -5.68 4.11 2.76
N LYS A 6 -6.73 3.98 3.59
CA LYS A 6 -7.26 2.70 4.04
C LYS A 6 -7.91 1.89 2.91
N GLN A 7 -8.69 2.54 2.04
CA GLN A 7 -9.29 1.84 0.88
C GLN A 7 -8.22 1.35 -0.09
N ALA A 8 -7.16 2.14 -0.31
CA ALA A 8 -6.02 1.74 -1.12
C ALA A 8 -5.27 0.54 -0.49
N PHE A 9 -5.09 0.54 0.84
CA PHE A 9 -4.53 -0.61 1.57
C PHE A 9 -5.40 -1.87 1.38
N GLN A 10 -6.71 -1.76 1.63
CA GLN A 10 -7.65 -2.88 1.46
C GLN A 10 -7.67 -3.40 0.03
N THR A 11 -7.53 -2.51 -0.96
CA THR A 11 -7.43 -2.90 -2.37
C THR A 11 -6.15 -3.71 -2.63
N MET A 12 -5.02 -3.30 -2.03
CA MET A 12 -3.75 -4.03 -2.13
C MET A 12 -3.85 -5.41 -1.47
N VAL A 13 -4.43 -5.50 -0.26
CA VAL A 13 -4.65 -6.79 0.44
C VAL A 13 -5.52 -7.72 -0.41
N LEU A 14 -6.65 -7.24 -0.91
CA LEU A 14 -7.55 -8.04 -1.75
C LEU A 14 -6.83 -8.56 -3.01
N PHE A 15 -5.99 -7.74 -3.64
CA PHE A 15 -5.21 -8.18 -4.79
C PHE A 15 -4.24 -9.31 -4.44
N LEU A 16 -3.60 -9.25 -3.27
CA LEU A 16 -2.71 -10.31 -2.78
C LEU A 16 -3.46 -11.58 -2.42
N GLU A 17 -4.66 -11.48 -1.83
CA GLU A 17 -5.54 -12.62 -1.56
C GLU A 17 -5.88 -13.37 -2.85
N GLU A 18 -6.31 -12.65 -3.89
CA GLU A 18 -6.58 -13.22 -5.21
C GLU A 18 -5.33 -13.84 -5.86
N PHE A 19 -4.15 -13.28 -5.60
CA PHE A 19 -2.89 -13.87 -6.06
C PHE A 19 -2.53 -15.14 -5.29
N TYR A 20 -2.71 -15.15 -3.97
CA TYR A 20 -2.51 -16.33 -3.13
C TYR A 20 -3.45 -17.46 -3.53
N GLN A 21 -4.75 -17.19 -3.75
CA GLN A 21 -5.71 -18.21 -4.18
C GLN A 21 -5.30 -18.91 -5.50
N ARG A 22 -4.63 -18.20 -6.41
CA ARG A 22 -4.16 -18.75 -7.69
C ARG A 22 -2.85 -19.52 -7.58
N THR A 23 -2.02 -19.22 -6.60
CA THR A 23 -0.62 -19.70 -6.54
C THR A 23 -0.34 -20.62 -5.35
N ASN A 24 -1.09 -20.48 -4.26
CA ASN A 24 -0.82 -21.07 -2.95
C ASN A 24 0.63 -20.83 -2.48
N SER A 25 1.19 -19.65 -2.76
CA SER A 25 2.55 -19.30 -2.31
C SER A 25 2.57 -19.05 -0.80
N ASP A 26 3.36 -19.84 -0.08
CA ASP A 26 3.53 -19.72 1.37
C ASP A 26 4.06 -18.34 1.79
N GLU A 27 4.90 -17.72 0.98
CA GLU A 27 5.43 -16.37 1.23
C GLU A 27 4.32 -15.32 1.19
N ILE A 28 3.39 -15.42 0.24
CA ILE A 28 2.23 -14.52 0.17
C ILE A 28 1.26 -14.84 1.31
N GLY A 29 1.08 -16.11 1.67
CA GLY A 29 0.28 -16.51 2.83
C GLY A 29 0.80 -15.93 4.14
N GLY A 30 2.13 -15.96 4.34
CA GLY A 30 2.79 -15.33 5.48
C GLY A 30 2.56 -13.82 5.52
N LEU A 31 2.80 -13.12 4.41
CA LEU A 31 2.52 -11.69 4.31
C LEU A 31 1.06 -11.35 4.60
N LEU A 32 0.11 -12.09 4.03
CA LEU A 32 -1.33 -11.87 4.28
C LEU A 32 -1.71 -12.05 5.75
N SER A 33 -1.03 -12.95 6.47
CA SER A 33 -1.22 -13.13 7.91
C SER A 33 -0.85 -11.86 8.68
N ASP A 34 0.23 -11.18 8.30
CA ASP A 34 0.68 -9.94 8.94
C ASP A 34 -0.25 -8.75 8.59
N LEU A 35 -0.79 -8.75 7.37
CA LEU A 35 -1.68 -7.70 6.84
C LEU A 35 -3.14 -7.80 7.32
N LEU A 36 -3.53 -8.89 8.00
CA LEU A 36 -4.90 -9.10 8.46
C LEU A 36 -5.35 -7.94 9.34
N MET A 37 -6.40 -7.22 8.94
CA MET A 37 -6.88 -6.04 9.67
C MET A 37 -8.03 -6.40 10.61
N SER A 38 -7.92 -5.99 11.87
CA SER A 38 -8.98 -6.13 12.88
C SER A 38 -10.15 -5.19 12.62
N GLU A 39 -11.27 -5.41 13.30
CA GLU A 39 -12.44 -4.52 13.26
C GLU A 39 -12.11 -3.08 13.73
N GLU A 40 -11.10 -2.93 14.59
CA GLU A 40 -10.59 -1.65 15.07
C GLU A 40 -9.64 -0.97 14.06
N GLY A 41 -9.33 -1.62 12.95
CA GLY A 41 -8.51 -1.07 11.87
C GLY A 41 -7.01 -1.19 12.08
N ILE A 42 -6.57 -2.07 12.99
CA ILE A 42 -5.16 -2.36 13.25
C ILE A 42 -4.80 -3.66 12.54
N THR A 43 -3.67 -3.69 11.83
CA THR A 43 -3.13 -4.92 11.22
C THR A 43 -2.61 -5.89 12.28
N ALA A 44 -2.58 -7.18 11.98
CA ALA A 44 -2.09 -8.21 12.90
C ALA A 44 -0.63 -7.95 13.32
N ASP A 45 0.19 -7.50 12.38
CA ASP A 45 1.43 -6.79 12.68
C ASP A 45 1.21 -5.27 12.57
N PRO A 46 1.25 -4.50 13.68
CA PRO A 46 1.10 -3.05 13.64
C PRO A 46 2.11 -2.33 12.74
N ALA A 47 3.30 -2.90 12.52
CA ALA A 47 4.33 -2.30 11.66
C ALA A 47 3.88 -2.25 10.18
N ALA A 48 3.05 -3.20 9.75
CA ALA A 48 2.59 -3.25 8.36
C ALA A 48 1.76 -2.03 7.94
N TRP A 49 0.95 -1.47 8.86
CA TRP A 49 0.22 -0.24 8.60
C TRP A 49 1.17 0.96 8.48
N GLU A 50 2.18 1.05 9.35
CA GLU A 50 3.19 2.11 9.28
C GLU A 50 3.99 2.03 7.98
N ASP A 51 4.41 0.84 7.56
CA ASP A 51 5.09 0.60 6.29
C ASP A 51 4.25 1.01 5.09
N TRP A 52 2.94 0.74 5.12
CA TRP A 52 2.00 1.22 4.11
C TRP A 52 1.95 2.74 4.04
N GLN A 53 1.82 3.42 5.20
CA GLN A 53 1.82 4.88 5.24
C GLN A 53 3.15 5.46 4.72
N ASN A 54 4.28 4.83 5.05
CA ASN A 54 5.59 5.20 4.54
C ASN A 54 5.67 5.07 3.00
N CYS A 55 5.09 4.02 2.42
CA CYS A 55 4.99 3.87 0.97
C CYS A 55 4.19 5.01 0.32
N ILE A 56 3.03 5.36 0.89
CA ILE A 56 2.20 6.48 0.41
C ILE A 56 2.99 7.78 0.44
N GLN A 57 3.67 8.09 1.56
CA GLN A 57 4.44 9.32 1.68
C GLN A 57 5.58 9.39 0.66
N GLN A 58 6.24 8.27 0.37
CA GLN A 58 7.28 8.21 -0.66
C GLN A 58 6.75 8.49 -2.06
N ILE A 59 5.59 7.93 -2.42
CA ILE A 59 4.94 8.19 -3.72
C ILE A 59 4.53 9.67 -3.83
N ILE A 60 3.83 10.20 -2.83
CA ILE A 60 3.40 11.61 -2.82
C ILE A 60 4.60 12.56 -2.91
N LYS A 61 5.68 12.26 -2.17
CA LYS A 61 6.92 13.05 -2.24
C LYS A 61 7.50 13.01 -3.66
N THR A 62 7.57 11.82 -4.26
CA THR A 62 8.11 11.65 -5.62
C THR A 62 7.30 12.41 -6.64
N GLU A 63 5.97 12.35 -6.60
CA GLU A 63 5.08 13.10 -7.49
C GLU A 63 5.25 14.62 -7.38
N LYS A 64 5.47 15.13 -6.16
CA LYS A 64 5.77 16.56 -5.95
C LYS A 64 7.10 16.95 -6.60
N LEU A 65 8.12 16.11 -6.50
CA LEU A 65 9.43 16.36 -7.13
C LEU A 65 9.37 16.31 -8.66
N THR A 66 8.65 15.35 -9.23
CA THR A 66 8.48 15.24 -10.70
C THR A 66 7.64 16.39 -11.26
N SER A 67 6.62 16.83 -10.53
CA SER A 67 5.80 17.99 -10.93
C SER A 67 6.56 19.32 -10.83
N ALA A 68 7.43 19.49 -9.83
CA ALA A 68 8.26 20.67 -9.69
C ALA A 68 9.32 20.79 -10.80
N THR A 69 9.98 19.68 -11.16
CA THR A 69 11.03 19.65 -12.20
C THR A 69 10.49 19.82 -13.62
N ALA A 70 9.25 19.37 -13.89
CA ALA A 70 8.57 19.61 -15.17
C ALA A 70 8.26 21.10 -15.43
N THR A 71 8.21 21.93 -14.39
CA THR A 71 7.89 23.37 -14.51
C THR A 71 9.15 24.24 -14.65
N THR A 72 10.34 23.71 -14.34
CA THR A 72 11.61 24.47 -14.37
C THR A 72 12.37 24.37 -15.71
N ASN A 73 12.07 23.38 -16.57
CA ASN A 73 12.75 23.18 -17.85
C ASN A 73 12.14 23.95 -19.05
N ALA A 74 11.36 25.00 -18.79
CA ALA A 74 10.70 25.81 -19.83
C ALA A 74 11.17 27.29 -19.84
N ALA A 75 12.42 27.56 -19.44
CA ALA A 75 13.02 28.89 -19.46
C ALA A 75 14.33 28.91 -20.28
#